data_AF-A0A956JNN8-F1
#
_entry.id   AF-A0A956JNN8-F1
#
_cell.length_a   1.000
_cell.length_b   1.000
_cell.length_c   1.000
_cell.angle_alpha   90.00
_cell.angle_beta   90.00
_cell.angle_gamma   90.00
#
_symmetry.space_group_name_H-M   'P 1'
#
loop_
_entity.id
_entity.type
_entity.pdbx_description
1 polymer ?
#
loop_
_entity_poly.entity_id
_entity_poly.type
_entity_poly.pdbx_seq_one_letter_code
_entity_poly.pdbx_strand_id
1 'polypeptide(L)'
;MLGSGARMQVYPLVDERTVLRVPRRSEQQLIDEHGSSGRKALATGHEVSVTTETELHDIEAMEGFIGAFVPDSTPFADLDLVGDFRYYCLQRRVKITRDLRLVNERLPLQASRRSLERFIRDVRDMVNELGLVPDLAGRGNLVLDAAGLVKLIDVNNFRRLVPCEELEACFSDDDEIAEYAASHKRIEPALPVDFVDDLGHPVGDLTLQQLRTLEVRGLARDYKAVDRDPFYAPLRNERRQKVLALLKKPAA
;
A
#
# COMPACT_ATOMS: atom_id res chain seq x y z
N MET A 1 4.73 24.67 0.27
CA MET A 1 3.68 23.87 -0.39
C MET A 1 4.38 22.69 -1.03
N LEU A 2 4.21 21.49 -0.48
CA LEU A 2 4.84 20.29 -1.05
C LEU A 2 4.19 20.00 -2.40
N GLY A 3 5.00 19.78 -3.42
CA GLY A 3 4.52 19.31 -4.71
C GLY A 3 3.95 17.90 -4.53
N SER A 4 2.69 17.71 -4.93
CA SER A 4 2.13 16.38 -5.21
C SER A 4 3.16 15.55 -5.99
N GLY A 5 3.60 14.39 -5.52
CA GLY A 5 4.47 13.54 -6.36
C GLY A 5 5.57 12.70 -5.72
N ALA A 6 5.95 12.91 -4.45
CA ALA A 6 7.08 12.19 -3.86
C ALA A 6 6.60 10.98 -3.05
N ARG A 7 6.78 9.76 -3.58
CA ARG A 7 6.72 8.52 -2.80
C ARG A 7 7.73 8.63 -1.65
N MET A 8 7.22 8.77 -0.43
CA MET A 8 7.99 9.01 0.78
C MET A 8 7.83 7.82 1.72
N GLN A 9 8.93 7.31 2.26
CA GLN A 9 8.86 6.37 3.37
C GLN A 9 8.83 7.16 4.68
N VAL A 10 7.73 7.01 5.41
CA VAL A 10 7.49 7.47 6.76
C VAL A 10 8.09 6.45 7.74
N TYR A 11 9.02 6.85 8.58
CA TYR A 11 9.49 5.99 9.68
C TYR A 11 8.81 6.43 10.96
N PRO A 12 8.48 5.48 11.88
CA PRO A 12 7.90 5.83 13.15
C PRO A 12 8.73 6.91 13.85
N LEU A 13 7.99 7.84 14.42
CA LEU A 13 8.33 9.06 15.14
C LEU A 13 9.82 9.23 15.52
N VAL A 14 10.47 10.26 14.93
CA VAL A 14 11.75 10.80 15.42
C VAL A 14 11.56 11.45 16.80
N ASP A 15 10.36 12.00 17.04
CA ASP A 15 9.81 12.49 18.31
C ASP A 15 8.27 12.46 18.28
N GLU A 16 7.58 12.89 19.36
CA GLU A 16 6.11 12.83 19.54
C GLU A 16 5.26 13.40 18.39
N ARG A 17 5.81 14.19 17.46
CA ARG A 17 5.05 14.83 16.37
C ARG A 17 5.71 14.74 15.00
N THR A 18 6.88 14.14 14.91
CA THR A 18 7.71 14.22 13.72
C THR A 18 7.96 12.86 13.14
N VAL A 19 7.49 12.62 11.93
CA VAL A 19 7.89 11.44 11.16
C VAL A 19 9.05 11.77 10.24
N LEU A 20 9.98 10.85 10.10
CA LEU A 20 11.03 10.98 9.08
C LEU A 20 10.44 10.54 7.75
N ARG A 21 10.35 11.46 6.78
CA ARG A 21 9.93 11.13 5.42
C ARG A 21 11.15 11.11 4.50
N VAL A 22 11.47 9.93 3.95
CA VAL A 22 12.58 9.78 3.00
C VAL A 22 12.05 9.58 1.59
N PRO A 23 12.38 10.46 0.63
CA PRO A 23 12.05 10.26 -0.77
C PRO A 23 12.61 8.92 -1.26
N ARG A 24 11.78 8.13 -1.96
CA ARG A 24 12.13 6.79 -2.45
C ARG A 24 13.38 6.72 -3.33
N ARG A 25 13.72 7.81 -4.05
CA ARG A 25 14.95 7.89 -4.86
C ARG A 25 16.20 8.08 -3.99
N SER A 26 16.04 8.64 -2.80
CA SER A 26 17.11 8.93 -1.86
C SER A 26 17.36 7.78 -0.89
N GLU A 27 16.38 6.91 -0.61
CA GLU A 27 16.54 5.76 0.30
C GLU A 27 17.69 4.83 -0.12
N GLN A 28 17.69 4.34 -1.36
CA GLN A 28 18.74 3.44 -1.86
C GLN A 28 20.11 4.15 -1.89
N GLN A 29 20.12 5.42 -2.31
CA GLN A 29 21.33 6.23 -2.35
C GLN A 29 21.88 6.50 -0.93
N LEU A 30 21.02 6.70 0.08
CA LEU A 30 21.39 6.85 1.48
C LEU A 30 21.96 5.55 2.06
N ILE A 31 21.34 4.42 1.74
CA ILE A 31 21.83 3.09 2.13
C ILE A 31 23.22 2.85 1.52
N ASP A 32 23.39 3.16 0.24
CA ASP A 32 24.62 2.94 -0.52
C ASP A 32 25.75 3.94 -0.15
N GLU A 33 25.42 5.21 0.07
CA GLU A 33 26.40 6.29 0.33
C GLU A 33 26.82 6.40 1.80
N HIS A 34 25.96 6.03 2.74
CA HIS A 34 26.20 6.38 4.14
C HIS A 34 26.28 5.21 5.10
N GLY A 35 25.81 4.01 4.75
CA GLY A 35 25.98 2.77 5.53
C GLY A 35 25.46 2.77 6.99
N SER A 36 25.07 3.91 7.57
CA SER A 36 24.48 4.08 8.91
C SER A 36 24.31 5.57 9.25
N SER A 37 23.06 5.97 9.47
CA SER A 37 22.58 6.76 10.62
C SER A 37 21.50 7.78 10.24
N GLY A 38 20.40 7.79 11.01
CA GLY A 38 19.29 8.73 10.82
C GLY A 38 19.71 10.19 11.02
N ARG A 39 20.74 10.44 11.83
CA ARG A 39 21.31 11.79 12.04
C ARG A 39 21.98 12.37 10.80
N LYS A 40 22.61 11.55 9.94
CA LYS A 40 23.22 12.04 8.69
C LYS A 40 22.16 12.37 7.63
N ALA A 41 21.09 11.57 7.57
CA ALA A 41 19.94 11.85 6.72
C ALA A 41 19.26 13.19 7.08
N LEU A 42 19.12 13.50 8.37
CA LEU A 42 18.54 14.79 8.79
C LEU A 42 19.45 16.00 8.47
N ALA A 43 20.76 15.81 8.35
CA ALA A 43 21.72 16.89 8.09
C ALA A 43 21.84 17.29 6.61
N THR A 44 21.41 16.43 5.67
CA THR A 44 21.56 16.63 4.21
C THR A 44 20.38 17.35 3.55
N GLY A 45 19.45 17.92 4.34
CA GLY A 45 18.29 18.64 3.80
C GLY A 45 17.15 17.73 3.35
N HIS A 46 17.03 16.53 3.90
CA HIS A 46 15.83 15.72 3.73
C HIS A 46 14.64 16.39 4.43
N GLU A 47 13.48 16.35 3.76
CA GLU A 47 12.29 17.06 4.20
C GLU A 47 11.64 16.34 5.39
N VAL A 48 11.84 16.90 6.57
CA VAL A 48 10.95 16.67 7.71
C VAL A 48 9.60 17.27 7.34
N SER A 49 8.63 16.44 6.95
CA SER A 49 7.27 16.92 6.74
C SER A 49 6.48 16.81 8.03
N VAL A 50 5.67 17.83 8.31
CA VAL A 50 4.67 17.75 9.37
C VAL A 50 3.60 16.77 8.88
N THR A 51 3.46 15.63 9.54
CA THR A 51 2.31 14.75 9.34
C THR A 51 1.06 15.49 9.76
N THR A 52 0.01 15.43 8.96
CA THR A 52 -1.27 16.00 9.39
C THR A 52 -1.79 15.23 10.62
N GLU A 53 -2.56 15.87 11.49
CA GLU A 53 -3.19 15.17 12.63
C GLU A 53 -4.02 13.96 12.14
N THR A 54 -4.67 14.09 10.98
CA THR A 54 -5.42 13.00 10.34
C THR A 54 -4.52 11.83 9.93
N GLU A 55 -3.38 12.08 9.28
CA GLU A 55 -2.44 11.02 8.91
C GLU A 55 -1.84 10.33 10.15
N LEU A 56 -1.52 11.08 11.21
CA LEU A 56 -1.04 10.53 12.48
C LEU A 56 -2.09 9.63 13.12
N HIS A 57 -3.33 10.12 13.21
CA HIS A 57 -4.46 9.35 13.72
C HIS A 57 -4.71 8.08 12.89
N ASP A 58 -4.62 8.17 11.56
CA ASP A 58 -4.80 7.02 10.68
C ASP A 58 -3.68 5.96 10.87
N ILE A 59 -2.44 6.39 11.09
CA ILE A 59 -1.31 5.51 11.43
C ILE A 59 -1.52 4.83 12.79
N GLU A 60 -1.89 5.60 13.82
CA GLU A 60 -2.15 5.08 15.17
C GLU A 60 -3.33 4.09 15.18
N ALA A 61 -4.42 4.43 14.49
CA ALA A 61 -5.59 3.57 14.38
C ALA A 61 -5.27 2.26 13.64
N MET A 62 -4.50 2.35 12.55
CA MET A 62 -4.03 1.20 11.77
C MET A 62 -3.13 0.26 12.58
N GLU A 63 -2.29 0.78 13.47
CA GLU A 63 -1.41 -0.03 14.32
C GLU A 63 -2.22 -1.06 15.15
N GLY A 64 -3.41 -0.67 15.60
CA GLY A 64 -4.34 -1.57 16.30
C GLY A 64 -4.81 -2.77 15.49
N PHE A 65 -4.84 -2.67 14.16
CA PHE A 65 -5.24 -3.76 13.27
C PHE A 65 -4.05 -4.58 12.78
N ILE A 66 -3.08 -3.90 12.18
CA ILE A 66 -2.01 -4.56 11.42
C ILE A 66 -0.61 -4.37 12.01
N GLY A 67 -0.49 -3.77 13.20
CA GLY A 67 0.80 -3.53 13.87
C GLY A 67 1.66 -4.79 13.97
N ALA A 68 1.06 -5.96 14.21
CA ALA A 68 1.77 -7.25 14.25
C ALA A 68 2.48 -7.64 12.94
N PHE A 69 2.07 -7.07 11.81
CA PHE A 69 2.65 -7.28 10.49
C PHE A 69 3.61 -6.16 10.09
N VAL A 70 3.64 -5.06 10.83
CA VAL A 70 4.65 -4.01 10.65
C VAL A 70 5.97 -4.48 11.27
N PRO A 71 7.12 -4.30 10.61
CA PRO A 71 8.41 -4.54 11.22
C PRO A 71 8.68 -3.57 12.38
N ASP A 72 9.17 -4.08 13.50
CA ASP A 72 9.49 -3.30 14.71
C ASP A 72 10.80 -2.48 14.59
N SER A 73 11.39 -2.42 13.40
CA SER A 73 12.71 -1.82 13.14
C SER A 73 12.71 -0.97 11.87
N THR A 74 13.60 0.02 11.83
CA THR A 74 13.76 0.97 10.71
C THR A 74 14.97 0.56 9.83
N PRO A 75 15.17 1.09 8.62
CA PRO A 75 16.41 0.84 7.86
C PRO A 75 17.63 1.62 8.38
N PHE A 76 17.47 2.52 9.36
CA PHE A 76 18.59 3.24 9.96
C PHE A 76 19.20 2.39 11.06
N ALA A 77 20.49 2.07 10.90
CA ALA A 77 21.28 1.25 11.81
C ALA A 77 21.12 1.58 13.30
N ASP A 78 20.98 2.87 13.60
CA ASP A 78 20.95 3.39 14.97
C ASP A 78 19.52 3.44 15.55
N LEU A 79 18.50 3.18 14.74
CA LEU A 79 17.10 2.97 15.14
C LEU A 79 16.69 1.49 15.01
N ASP A 80 17.36 0.74 14.14
CA ASP A 80 17.32 -0.73 14.03
C ASP A 80 18.30 -1.36 15.01
N LEU A 81 17.99 -1.29 16.30
CA LEU A 81 18.90 -1.77 17.35
C LEU A 81 19.21 -3.27 17.25
N VAL A 82 18.44 -4.02 16.44
CA VAL A 82 18.54 -5.48 16.30
C VAL A 82 19.05 -5.91 14.91
N GLY A 83 19.02 -5.01 13.91
CA GLY A 83 19.45 -5.30 12.53
C GLY A 83 18.42 -6.08 11.71
N ASP A 84 17.19 -6.19 12.19
CA ASP A 84 16.14 -7.01 11.59
C ASP A 84 15.63 -6.38 10.29
N PHE A 85 15.48 -5.05 10.22
CA PHE A 85 14.99 -4.37 9.00
C PHE A 85 15.99 -4.42 7.86
N ARG A 86 17.29 -4.30 8.15
CA ARG A 86 18.36 -4.48 7.15
C ARG A 86 18.23 -5.82 6.44
N TYR A 87 17.85 -6.87 7.16
CA TYR A 87 17.64 -8.19 6.57
C TYR A 87 16.48 -8.19 5.56
N TYR A 88 15.35 -7.53 5.86
CA TYR A 88 14.23 -7.40 4.92
C TYR A 88 14.58 -6.51 3.70
N CYS A 89 15.37 -5.46 3.87
CA CYS A 89 15.87 -4.63 2.75
C CYS A 89 16.79 -5.39 1.79
N LEU A 90 17.56 -6.35 2.33
CA LEU A 90 18.43 -7.24 1.55
C LEU A 90 17.65 -8.38 0.87
N GLN A 91 16.41 -8.64 1.28
CA GLN A 91 15.55 -9.59 0.61
C GLN A 91 14.90 -8.98 -0.65
N ARG A 92 14.90 -9.76 -1.74
CA ARG A 92 14.33 -9.34 -3.02
C ARG A 92 12.84 -8.99 -2.88
N ARG A 93 12.46 -7.75 -3.22
CA ARG A 93 11.07 -7.27 -3.32
C ARG A 93 10.20 -8.23 -4.16
N VAL A 94 9.13 -8.74 -3.55
CA VAL A 94 8.27 -9.82 -4.08
C VAL A 94 7.20 -9.27 -5.04
N LYS A 95 7.18 -9.71 -6.30
CA LYS A 95 6.11 -9.38 -7.25
C LYS A 95 4.89 -10.26 -6.98
N ILE A 96 3.88 -9.85 -6.21
CA ILE A 96 2.75 -10.73 -5.81
C ILE A 96 2.21 -11.58 -6.97
N THR A 97 1.90 -11.01 -8.14
CA THR A 97 1.41 -11.79 -9.29
C THR A 97 2.40 -12.81 -9.90
N ARG A 98 3.71 -12.61 -9.77
CA ARG A 98 4.78 -13.50 -10.32
C ARG A 98 5.45 -14.37 -9.26
N ASP A 99 5.57 -13.86 -8.05
CA ASP A 99 6.24 -14.42 -6.89
C ASP A 99 5.24 -14.92 -5.85
N LEU A 100 3.94 -14.98 -6.17
CA LEU A 100 2.98 -15.94 -5.59
C LEU A 100 3.49 -17.38 -5.66
N ARG A 101 4.48 -17.68 -6.51
CA ARG A 101 5.27 -18.91 -6.41
C ARG A 101 6.00 -19.04 -5.07
N LEU A 102 6.54 -17.99 -4.47
CA LEU A 102 7.11 -18.08 -3.11
C LEU A 102 6.03 -18.31 -2.05
N VAL A 103 4.84 -17.73 -2.22
CA VAL A 103 3.70 -18.00 -1.33
C VAL A 103 3.20 -19.45 -1.53
N ASN A 104 3.12 -19.96 -2.76
CA ASN A 104 2.66 -21.34 -3.02
C ASN A 104 3.72 -22.43 -2.87
N GLU A 105 4.99 -22.14 -3.11
CA GLU A 105 6.13 -23.07 -3.01
C GLU A 105 6.81 -22.98 -1.63
N ARG A 106 6.71 -21.84 -0.91
CA ARG A 106 7.32 -21.58 0.41
C ARG A 106 6.36 -21.18 1.55
N LEU A 107 5.05 -21.39 1.45
CA LEU A 107 4.18 -21.55 2.64
C LEU A 107 4.02 -23.04 3.07
N PRO A 108 5.07 -23.89 3.17
CA PRO A 108 4.90 -25.29 3.60
C PRO A 108 4.65 -25.37 5.11
N LEU A 109 4.83 -24.26 5.84
CA LEU A 109 4.62 -24.16 7.27
C LEU A 109 3.19 -23.68 7.54
N GLN A 110 2.44 -24.44 8.34
CA GLN A 110 1.13 -24.00 8.82
C GLN A 110 1.14 -22.61 9.47
N ALA A 111 2.26 -22.21 10.08
CA ALA A 111 2.44 -20.88 10.67
C ALA A 111 2.25 -19.77 9.63
N SER A 112 2.80 -19.95 8.43
CA SER A 112 2.75 -18.94 7.38
C SER A 112 1.35 -18.77 6.80
N ARG A 113 0.60 -19.89 6.62
CA ARG A 113 -0.81 -19.83 6.22
C ARG A 113 -1.67 -19.13 7.26
N ARG A 114 -1.48 -19.46 8.54
CA ARG A 114 -2.17 -18.80 9.66
C ARG A 114 -1.84 -17.31 9.73
N SER A 115 -0.57 -16.94 9.50
CA SER A 115 -0.14 -15.55 9.45
C SER A 115 -0.80 -14.79 8.29
N LEU A 116 -0.91 -15.40 7.11
CA LEU A 116 -1.57 -14.79 5.95
C LEU A 116 -3.09 -14.68 6.14
N GLU A 117 -3.74 -15.71 6.69
CA GLU A 117 -5.16 -15.67 7.06
C GLU A 117 -5.44 -14.54 8.04
N ARG A 118 -4.61 -14.43 9.08
CA ARG A 118 -4.68 -13.36 10.07
C ARG A 118 -4.49 -11.99 9.41
N PHE A 119 -3.46 -11.84 8.57
CA PHE A 119 -3.20 -10.60 7.85
C PHE A 119 -4.40 -10.15 7.01
N ILE A 120 -4.96 -11.05 6.19
CA ILE A 120 -6.11 -10.73 5.34
C ILE A 120 -7.33 -10.34 6.19
N ARG A 121 -7.60 -11.06 7.28
CA ARG A 121 -8.68 -10.71 8.21
C ARG A 121 -8.46 -9.33 8.81
N ASP A 122 -7.29 -9.07 9.39
CA ASP A 122 -7.00 -7.82 10.10
C ASP A 122 -7.02 -6.62 9.13
N VAL A 123 -6.58 -6.79 7.87
CA VAL A 123 -6.75 -5.77 6.82
C VAL A 123 -8.22 -5.56 6.45
N ARG A 124 -9.02 -6.63 6.33
CA ARG A 124 -10.46 -6.51 6.04
C ARG A 124 -11.18 -5.76 7.14
N ASP A 125 -10.87 -6.04 8.39
CA ASP A 125 -11.44 -5.37 9.56
C ASP A 125 -11.06 -3.87 9.54
N MET A 126 -9.78 -3.55 9.28
CA MET A 126 -9.32 -2.16 9.12
C MET A 126 -10.04 -1.41 8.00
N VAL A 127 -10.24 -2.04 6.84
CA VAL A 127 -10.98 -1.43 5.72
C VAL A 127 -12.43 -1.20 6.09
N ASN A 128 -13.09 -2.14 6.76
CA ASN A 128 -14.50 -2.01 7.12
C ASN A 128 -14.73 -0.97 8.23
N GLU A 129 -13.80 -0.88 9.20
CA GLU A 129 -13.95 0.01 10.36
C GLU A 129 -13.43 1.41 10.09
N LEU A 130 -12.29 1.55 9.39
CA LEU A 130 -11.62 2.82 9.20
C LEU A 130 -11.67 3.33 7.76
N GLY A 131 -12.07 2.49 6.79
CA GLY A 131 -11.96 2.81 5.38
C GLY A 131 -10.51 2.91 4.91
N LEU A 132 -9.54 2.36 5.65
CA LEU A 132 -8.12 2.44 5.32
C LEU A 132 -7.62 1.17 4.64
N VAL A 133 -6.85 1.33 3.57
CA VAL A 133 -6.19 0.25 2.83
C VAL A 133 -4.66 0.41 2.89
N PRO A 134 -3.90 -0.68 3.15
CA PRO A 134 -2.46 -0.66 2.91
C PRO A 134 -2.22 -0.66 1.40
N ASP A 135 -1.21 0.07 0.90
CA ASP A 135 -0.77 -0.10 -0.48
C ASP A 135 -0.20 -1.50 -0.70
N LEU A 136 -1.02 -2.36 -1.29
CA LEU A 136 -0.59 -3.62 -1.86
C LEU A 136 -0.48 -3.54 -3.39
N ALA A 137 -0.74 -2.38 -3.97
CA ALA A 137 -0.59 -2.13 -5.41
C ALA A 137 0.87 -2.20 -5.85
N GLY A 138 1.78 -1.78 -4.96
CA GLY A 138 3.22 -1.85 -5.13
C GLY A 138 3.79 -3.28 -5.18
N ARG A 139 4.84 -3.46 -5.99
CA ARG A 139 5.64 -4.69 -5.97
C ARG A 139 6.49 -4.74 -4.69
N GLY A 140 6.28 -5.78 -3.90
CA GLY A 140 7.17 -6.15 -2.80
C GLY A 140 6.88 -5.50 -1.47
N ASN A 141 5.65 -5.07 -1.23
CA ASN A 141 5.28 -4.51 0.08
C ASN A 141 5.01 -5.62 1.11
N LEU A 142 4.65 -6.84 0.66
CA LEU A 142 4.52 -8.02 1.52
C LEU A 142 5.72 -8.94 1.37
N VAL A 143 6.27 -9.37 2.50
CA VAL A 143 7.37 -10.34 2.61
C VAL A 143 7.04 -11.41 3.63
N LEU A 144 7.79 -12.53 3.60
CA LEU A 144 7.79 -13.53 4.65
C LEU A 144 9.11 -13.44 5.40
N ASP A 145 9.07 -13.37 6.72
CA ASP A 145 10.28 -13.39 7.54
C ASP A 145 10.91 -14.79 7.60
N ALA A 146 12.03 -14.91 8.32
CA ALA A 146 12.73 -16.18 8.52
C ALA A 146 11.89 -17.22 9.28
N ALA A 147 10.92 -16.79 10.10
CA ALA A 147 9.94 -17.65 10.76
C ALA A 147 8.72 -17.98 9.87
N GLY A 148 8.68 -17.43 8.66
CA GLY A 148 7.60 -17.58 7.71
C GLY A 148 6.36 -16.75 8.06
N LEU A 149 6.47 -15.70 8.88
CA LEU A 149 5.37 -14.78 9.17
C LEU A 149 5.28 -13.71 8.09
N VAL A 150 4.05 -13.29 7.77
CA VAL A 150 3.79 -12.20 6.84
C VAL A 150 4.21 -10.88 7.47
N LYS A 151 4.95 -10.06 6.73
CA LYS A 151 5.33 -8.70 7.11
C LYS A 151 5.04 -7.71 5.99
N LEU A 152 4.59 -6.51 6.35
CA LEU A 152 4.32 -5.39 5.47
C LEU A 152 5.48 -4.38 5.62
N ILE A 153 6.37 -4.30 4.63
CA ILE A 153 7.62 -3.53 4.73
C ILE A 153 7.52 -2.09 4.21
N ASP A 154 6.44 -1.74 3.51
CA ASP A 154 6.20 -0.38 3.02
C ASP A 154 4.87 0.13 3.60
N VAL A 155 4.89 0.41 4.90
CA VAL A 155 3.73 0.90 5.69
C VAL A 155 3.39 2.37 5.42
N ASN A 156 3.94 2.96 4.37
CA ASN A 156 3.92 4.42 4.21
C ASN A 156 2.93 4.91 3.17
N ASN A 157 2.14 3.98 2.63
CA ASN A 157 1.13 4.25 1.63
C ASN A 157 -0.21 3.69 2.10
N PHE A 158 -0.67 4.08 3.29
CA PHE A 158 -2.08 3.93 3.61
C PHE A 158 -2.87 4.96 2.83
N ARG A 159 -4.01 4.52 2.33
CA ARG A 159 -4.96 5.36 1.59
C ARG A 159 -6.35 5.08 2.10
N ARG A 160 -7.21 6.08 2.00
CA ARG A 160 -8.64 5.87 2.19
C ARG A 160 -9.20 5.17 0.96
N LEU A 161 -9.97 4.12 1.20
CA LEU A 161 -10.73 3.48 0.15
C LEU A 161 -11.90 4.40 -0.21
N VAL A 162 -11.80 5.03 -1.37
CA VAL A 162 -12.87 5.85 -1.93
C VAL A 162 -14.10 4.96 -2.22
N PRO A 163 -15.26 5.21 -1.59
CA PRO A 163 -16.49 4.47 -1.84
C PRO A 163 -16.95 4.56 -3.30
N CYS A 164 -17.82 3.65 -3.73
CA CYS A 164 -18.33 3.71 -5.10
C CYS A 164 -19.17 4.97 -5.30
N GLU A 165 -19.98 5.35 -4.31
CA GLU A 165 -20.88 6.49 -4.34
C GLU A 165 -20.13 7.81 -4.53
N GLU A 166 -18.98 7.97 -3.86
CA GLU A 166 -18.14 9.16 -3.99
C GLU A 166 -17.52 9.25 -5.39
N LEU A 167 -17.03 8.13 -5.91
CA LEU A 167 -16.48 8.07 -7.27
C LEU A 167 -17.57 8.30 -8.34
N GLU A 168 -18.75 7.77 -8.11
CA GLU A 168 -19.91 7.93 -8.98
C GLU A 168 -20.42 9.37 -9.01
N ALA A 169 -20.27 10.12 -7.91
CA ALA A 169 -20.62 11.53 -7.84
C ALA A 169 -19.67 12.44 -8.65
N CYS A 170 -18.50 11.95 -9.05
CA CYS A 170 -17.58 12.68 -9.92
C CYS A 170 -18.08 12.84 -11.36
N PHE A 171 -19.08 12.05 -11.76
CA PHE A 171 -19.67 12.08 -13.10
C PHE A 171 -21.19 12.12 -12.97
N SER A 172 -21.86 12.87 -13.82
CA SER A 172 -23.32 12.96 -13.85
C SER A 172 -23.96 11.64 -14.31
N ASP A 173 -23.43 11.04 -15.37
CA ASP A 173 -23.91 9.78 -15.94
C ASP A 173 -22.78 8.98 -16.62
N ASP A 174 -23.14 8.00 -17.46
CA ASP A 174 -22.21 7.19 -18.25
C ASP A 174 -21.73 7.92 -19.53
N ASP A 175 -22.51 8.88 -20.04
CA ASP A 175 -22.19 9.64 -21.24
C ASP A 175 -21.04 10.61 -20.96
N GLU A 176 -21.00 11.24 -19.78
CA GLU A 176 -19.88 12.08 -19.35
C GLU A 176 -18.57 11.28 -19.23
N ILE A 177 -18.63 10.05 -18.72
CA ILE A 177 -17.46 9.14 -18.66
C ILE A 177 -16.96 8.83 -20.07
N ALA A 178 -17.87 8.58 -21.02
CA ALA A 178 -17.53 8.34 -22.42
C ALA A 178 -16.93 9.59 -23.11
N GLU A 179 -17.45 10.78 -22.81
CA GLU A 179 -16.89 12.04 -23.28
C GLU A 179 -15.46 12.24 -22.76
N TYR A 180 -15.21 11.97 -21.46
CA TYR A 180 -13.87 12.00 -20.89
C TYR A 180 -12.92 11.04 -21.64
N ALA A 181 -13.38 9.81 -21.92
CA ALA A 181 -12.62 8.83 -22.69
C ALA A 181 -12.22 9.34 -24.08
N ALA A 182 -13.15 10.00 -24.78
CA ALA A 182 -12.93 10.54 -26.11
C ALA A 182 -12.03 11.79 -26.11
N SER A 183 -12.11 12.61 -25.05
CA SER A 183 -11.42 13.90 -24.97
C SER A 183 -9.91 13.81 -24.74
N HIS A 184 -9.39 12.63 -24.36
CA HIS A 184 -7.99 12.42 -23.95
C HIS A 184 -7.52 13.38 -22.84
N LYS A 185 -8.46 13.98 -22.09
CA LYS A 185 -8.14 14.82 -20.94
C LYS A 185 -7.59 13.97 -19.79
N ARG A 186 -6.74 14.59 -18.97
CA ARG A 186 -6.34 14.03 -17.68
C ARG A 186 -7.57 13.93 -16.79
N ILE A 187 -7.82 12.73 -16.26
CA ILE A 187 -8.98 12.44 -15.41
C ILE A 187 -8.67 12.73 -13.95
N GLU A 188 -7.40 12.68 -13.54
CA GLU A 188 -6.98 12.83 -12.15
C GLU A 188 -7.57 14.06 -11.42
N PRO A 189 -7.70 15.24 -12.06
CA PRO A 189 -8.34 16.41 -11.44
C PRO A 189 -9.83 16.27 -11.14
N ALA A 190 -10.52 15.31 -11.79
CA ALA A 190 -11.94 15.04 -11.59
C ALA A 190 -12.19 13.95 -10.55
N LEU A 191 -11.13 13.28 -10.05
CA LEU A 191 -11.24 12.17 -9.11
C LEU A 191 -10.99 12.65 -7.67
N PRO A 192 -11.50 11.92 -6.66
CA PRO A 192 -11.21 12.22 -5.27
C PRO A 192 -9.70 12.15 -4.99
N VAL A 193 -9.23 13.00 -4.07
CA VAL A 193 -7.79 13.16 -3.75
C VAL A 193 -7.11 11.84 -3.42
N ASP A 194 -7.79 10.94 -2.70
CA ASP A 194 -7.22 9.65 -2.27
C ASP A 194 -7.43 8.52 -3.30
N PHE A 195 -8.09 8.79 -4.43
CA PHE A 195 -8.44 7.76 -5.40
C PHE A 195 -7.21 7.24 -6.16
N VAL A 196 -6.29 8.11 -6.54
CA VAL A 196 -5.05 7.75 -7.26
C VAL A 196 -3.80 8.18 -6.49
N ASP A 197 -2.73 7.39 -6.61
CA ASP A 197 -1.40 7.82 -6.14
C ASP A 197 -0.79 8.88 -7.07
N ASP A 198 0.38 9.38 -6.67
CA ASP A 198 1.21 10.31 -7.44
C ASP A 198 1.57 9.84 -8.86
N LEU A 199 1.44 8.53 -9.13
CA LEU A 199 1.71 7.93 -10.43
C LEU A 199 0.40 7.64 -11.22
N GLY A 200 -0.75 8.05 -10.69
CA GLY A 200 -2.07 7.82 -11.28
C GLY A 200 -2.62 6.42 -11.03
N HIS A 201 -2.07 5.65 -10.08
CA HIS A 201 -2.56 4.31 -9.78
C HIS A 201 -3.69 4.31 -8.76
N PRO A 202 -4.78 3.57 -9.00
CA PRO A 202 -5.88 3.45 -8.05
C PRO A 202 -5.52 2.47 -6.93
N VAL A 203 -4.83 2.96 -5.89
CA VAL A 203 -4.21 2.12 -4.84
C VAL A 203 -5.24 1.23 -4.13
N GLY A 204 -6.44 1.77 -3.83
CA GLY A 204 -7.51 1.00 -3.20
C GLY A 204 -7.95 -0.20 -4.02
N ASP A 205 -8.26 0.01 -5.31
CA ASP A 205 -8.66 -1.08 -6.22
C ASP A 205 -7.57 -2.12 -6.40
N LEU A 206 -6.34 -1.68 -6.61
CA LEU A 206 -5.20 -2.58 -6.78
C LEU A 206 -4.94 -3.39 -5.49
N THR A 207 -5.16 -2.79 -4.32
CA THR A 207 -5.06 -3.46 -3.03
C THR A 207 -6.14 -4.52 -2.87
N LEU A 208 -7.41 -4.18 -3.13
CA LEU A 208 -8.52 -5.15 -3.11
C LEU A 208 -8.26 -6.31 -4.09
N GLN A 209 -7.73 -6.02 -5.28
CA GLN A 209 -7.34 -7.06 -6.24
C GLN A 209 -6.22 -7.97 -5.69
N GLN A 210 -5.23 -7.42 -4.98
CA GLN A 210 -4.19 -8.22 -4.34
C GLN A 210 -4.74 -9.07 -3.19
N LEU A 211 -5.59 -8.53 -2.32
CA LEU A 211 -6.21 -9.31 -1.24
C LEU A 211 -7.02 -10.48 -1.80
N ARG A 212 -7.85 -10.23 -2.82
CA ARG A 212 -8.58 -11.29 -3.55
C ARG A 212 -7.64 -12.33 -4.13
N THR A 213 -6.52 -11.89 -4.68
CA THR A 213 -5.49 -12.76 -5.25
C THR A 213 -4.80 -13.61 -4.18
N LEU A 214 -4.50 -13.04 -3.00
CA LEU A 214 -3.92 -13.75 -1.87
C LEU A 214 -4.90 -14.79 -1.30
N GLU A 215 -6.18 -14.46 -1.20
CA GLU A 215 -7.21 -15.42 -0.78
C GLU A 215 -7.34 -16.61 -1.74
N VAL A 216 -7.51 -16.34 -3.03
CA VAL A 216 -7.71 -17.41 -4.03
C VAL A 216 -6.43 -18.19 -4.25
N ARG A 217 -5.31 -17.51 -4.48
CA ARG A 217 -4.08 -18.17 -4.90
C ARG A 217 -3.17 -18.53 -3.75
N GLY A 218 -3.06 -17.69 -2.71
CA GLY A 218 -2.19 -17.93 -1.57
C GLY A 218 -2.81 -18.85 -0.52
N LEU A 219 -4.12 -18.71 -0.25
CA LEU A 219 -4.85 -19.56 0.69
C LEU A 219 -5.62 -20.69 0.02
N ALA A 220 -5.60 -20.78 -1.31
CA ALA A 220 -6.35 -21.77 -2.09
C ALA A 220 -7.86 -21.76 -1.78
N ARG A 221 -8.43 -20.57 -1.48
CA ARG A 221 -9.87 -20.43 -1.28
C ARG A 221 -10.63 -20.59 -2.60
N ASP A 222 -11.86 -21.07 -2.53
CA ASP A 222 -12.72 -21.20 -3.70
C ASP A 222 -12.94 -19.83 -4.35
N TYR A 223 -12.57 -19.72 -5.63
CA TYR A 223 -12.66 -18.49 -6.39
C TYR A 223 -14.09 -17.94 -6.43
N LYS A 224 -15.11 -18.80 -6.58
CA LYS A 224 -16.50 -18.34 -6.70
C LYS A 224 -17.02 -17.79 -5.38
N ALA A 225 -16.62 -18.39 -4.26
CA ALA A 225 -16.93 -17.87 -2.93
C ALA A 225 -16.28 -16.49 -2.70
N VAL A 226 -14.98 -16.36 -2.97
CA VAL A 226 -14.27 -15.08 -2.83
C VAL A 226 -14.86 -14.02 -3.76
N ASP A 227 -15.19 -14.38 -4.99
CA ASP A 227 -15.77 -13.44 -5.97
C ASP A 227 -17.16 -12.94 -5.57
N ARG A 228 -17.91 -13.72 -4.79
CA ARG A 228 -19.24 -13.33 -4.28
C ARG A 228 -19.19 -12.49 -3.02
N ASP A 229 -18.07 -12.49 -2.31
CA ASP A 229 -17.88 -11.78 -1.05
C ASP A 229 -18.17 -10.26 -1.22
N PRO A 230 -19.07 -9.69 -0.39
CA PRO A 230 -19.40 -8.26 -0.43
C PRO A 230 -18.17 -7.35 -0.26
N PHE A 231 -17.13 -7.80 0.44
CA PHE A 231 -15.89 -7.05 0.61
C PHE A 231 -15.24 -6.68 -0.74
N TYR A 232 -15.36 -7.55 -1.74
CA TYR A 232 -14.85 -7.31 -3.10
C TYR A 232 -15.90 -6.73 -4.06
N ALA A 233 -17.07 -6.29 -3.56
CA ALA A 233 -18.09 -5.64 -4.39
C ALA A 233 -17.58 -4.43 -5.20
N PRO A 234 -16.69 -3.55 -4.68
CA PRO A 234 -16.16 -2.44 -5.47
C PRO A 234 -15.47 -2.87 -6.77
N LEU A 235 -14.82 -4.04 -6.77
CA LEU A 235 -14.16 -4.60 -7.97
C LEU A 235 -15.15 -5.03 -9.06
N ARG A 236 -16.45 -5.14 -8.73
CA ARG A 236 -17.53 -5.57 -9.63
C ARG A 236 -18.48 -4.42 -10.01
N ASN A 237 -18.32 -3.23 -9.41
CA ASN A 237 -19.14 -2.07 -9.75
C ASN A 237 -18.79 -1.60 -11.18
N GLU A 238 -19.75 -1.68 -12.10
CA GLU A 238 -19.53 -1.38 -13.52
C GLU A 238 -19.05 0.05 -13.76
N ARG A 239 -19.65 1.02 -13.07
CA ARG A 239 -19.33 2.44 -13.23
C ARG A 239 -17.91 2.74 -12.77
N ARG A 240 -17.51 2.20 -11.62
CA ARG A 240 -16.13 2.21 -11.15
C ARG A 240 -15.17 1.57 -12.15
N GLN A 241 -15.53 0.43 -12.75
CA GLN A 241 -14.69 -0.20 -13.79
C GLN A 241 -14.52 0.69 -15.03
N LYS A 242 -15.55 1.45 -15.43
CA LYS A 242 -15.44 2.43 -16.52
C LYS A 242 -14.47 3.55 -16.14
N VAL A 243 -14.56 4.11 -14.94
CA VAL A 243 -13.62 5.14 -14.45
C VAL A 243 -12.19 4.60 -14.38
N LEU A 244 -11.98 3.38 -13.88
CA LEU A 244 -10.66 2.73 -13.87
C LEU A 244 -10.11 2.50 -15.28
N ALA A 245 -10.97 2.30 -16.29
CA ALA A 245 -10.54 2.17 -17.67
C ALA A 245 -9.96 3.48 -18.22
N LEU A 246 -10.44 4.64 -17.76
CA LEU A 246 -9.92 5.95 -18.14
C LEU A 246 -8.49 6.20 -17.62
N LEU A 247 -8.11 5.56 -16.52
CA LEU A 247 -6.74 5.62 -15.98
C LEU A 247 -5.73 4.78 -16.78
N LYS A 248 -6.20 3.83 -17.59
CA LYS A 248 -5.32 3.02 -18.45
C LYS A 248 -4.92 3.87 -19.64
N LYS A 249 -3.65 4.31 -19.68
CA LYS A 249 -3.11 5.00 -20.87
C LYS A 249 -3.38 4.15 -22.12
N PRO A 250 -3.89 4.74 -23.22
CA PRO A 250 -4.00 4.01 -24.48
C PRO A 250 -2.61 3.48 -24.84
N ALA A 251 -2.54 2.21 -25.24
CA ALA A 251 -1.31 1.62 -25.73
C ALA A 251 -0.85 2.46 -26.94
N ALA A 252 0.30 3.13 -26.79
CA ALA A 252 0.95 3.85 -27.87
C ALA A 252 1.51 2.87 -28.92
#